data_AF-A0A7W9B7E1-F1
#
_entry.id   AF-A0A7W9B7E1-F1
#
_cell.length_a   1.000
_cell.length_b   1.000
_cell.length_c   1.000
_cell.angle_alpha   90.00
_cell.angle_beta   90.00
_cell.angle_gamma   90.00
#
_symmetry.space_group_name_H-M   'P 1'
#
loop_
_entity.id
_entity.type
_entity.pdbx_description
1 polymer ?
#
loop_
_entity_poly.entity_id
_entity_poly.type
_entity_poly.pdbx_seq_one_letter_code
_entity_poly.pdbx_strand_id
1 'polypeptide(L)'
;MADVSIGRIFRRGFAGLFAARGRDNRMQFWLFSALVFGPLVTLQFIVQMILSFPSVDLSGGQGAIRTASLDAHFFESVAIIGTVNLVLHLIGALLLVTAVARRLHDRDRSGWWSLILPFAVVAVGLDQARRTEAMAKAMARWMAEARQTPPEGIGDVFAFPARLQAAMPGPDWPAIVAGLAMLWLAIELVRAGTAGDNRYGPRP
;
A
#
# COMPACT_ATOMS: atom_id res chain seq x y z
N MET A 1 14.74 27.69 -17.25
CA MET A 1 14.05 26.63 -16.49
C MET A 1 12.56 26.83 -16.70
N ALA A 2 11.83 25.83 -17.20
CA ALA A 2 10.39 25.99 -17.43
C ALA A 2 9.67 26.18 -16.10
N ASP A 3 8.79 27.18 -16.00
CA ASP A 3 8.01 27.44 -14.78
C ASP A 3 7.15 26.22 -14.42
N VAL A 4 7.57 25.54 -13.35
CA VAL A 4 6.84 24.41 -12.77
C VAL A 4 5.67 24.98 -11.97
N SER A 5 4.50 25.03 -12.58
CA SER A 5 3.25 25.42 -11.90
C SER A 5 2.55 24.19 -11.34
N ILE A 6 2.47 24.09 -10.00
CA ILE A 6 1.71 23.05 -9.29
C ILE A 6 0.26 23.00 -9.78
N GLY A 7 -0.37 24.16 -9.98
CA GLY A 7 -1.75 24.24 -10.48
C GLY A 7 -1.92 23.64 -11.89
N ARG A 8 -0.92 23.78 -12.76
CA ARG A 8 -0.94 23.15 -14.10
C ARG A 8 -0.80 21.64 -14.01
N ILE A 9 0.08 21.15 -13.14
CA ILE A 9 0.28 19.71 -12.89
C ILE A 9 -0.98 19.09 -12.31
N PHE A 10 -1.58 19.73 -11.30
CA PHE A 10 -2.83 19.32 -10.70
C PHE A 10 -3.95 19.24 -11.75
N ARG A 11 -4.16 20.31 -12.53
CA ARG A 11 -5.19 20.34 -13.57
C ARG A 11 -4.97 19.27 -14.62
N ARG A 12 -3.72 19.09 -15.10
CA ARG A 12 -3.38 18.08 -16.10
C ARG A 12 -3.59 16.66 -15.57
N GLY A 13 -3.23 16.41 -14.31
CA GLY A 13 -3.43 15.12 -13.67
C GLY A 13 -4.91 14.78 -13.48
N PHE A 14 -5.64 15.64 -12.76
CA PHE A 14 -7.04 15.38 -12.40
C PHE A 14 -8.02 15.56 -13.57
N ALA A 15 -7.89 16.59 -14.41
CA ALA A 15 -8.73 16.73 -15.59
C ALA A 15 -8.36 15.70 -16.68
N GLY A 16 -7.13 15.18 -16.64
CA GLY A 16 -6.62 14.15 -17.54
C GLY A 16 -6.78 12.73 -17.01
N LEU A 17 -7.59 12.48 -15.97
CA LEU A 17 -7.75 11.15 -15.37
C LEU A 17 -8.20 10.08 -16.37
N PHE A 18 -8.98 10.48 -17.38
CA PHE A 18 -9.45 9.58 -18.45
C PHE A 18 -8.74 9.84 -19.79
N ALA A 19 -7.80 10.78 -19.84
CA ALA A 19 -7.09 11.18 -21.05
C ALA A 19 -5.68 10.58 -21.07
N ALA A 20 -5.55 9.33 -21.50
CA ALA A 20 -4.25 8.64 -21.57
C ALA A 20 -3.32 9.15 -22.70
N ARG A 21 -3.83 10.00 -23.61
CA ARG A 21 -3.05 10.48 -24.76
C ARG A 21 -2.01 11.53 -24.34
N GLY A 22 -0.88 11.54 -25.04
CA GLY A 22 0.22 12.48 -24.80
C GLY A 22 1.32 11.89 -23.91
N ARG A 23 2.24 12.76 -23.50
CA ARG A 23 3.47 12.41 -22.78
C ARG A 23 3.64 13.29 -21.55
N ASP A 24 4.10 12.71 -20.45
CA ASP A 24 4.47 13.45 -19.24
C ASP A 24 5.98 13.28 -18.97
N ASN A 25 6.66 14.40 -18.73
CA ASN A 25 8.07 14.36 -18.32
C ASN A 25 8.21 13.89 -16.86
N ARG A 26 9.44 13.54 -16.46
CA ARG A 26 9.72 13.00 -15.11
C ARG A 26 9.24 13.91 -13.98
N MET A 27 9.49 15.21 -14.09
CA MET A 27 9.12 16.16 -13.03
C MET A 27 7.61 16.26 -12.88
N GLN A 28 6.87 16.40 -13.99
CA GLN A 28 5.40 16.44 -13.98
C GLN A 28 4.80 15.17 -13.37
N PHE A 29 5.32 14.00 -13.76
CA PHE A 29 4.86 12.71 -13.26
C PHE A 29 5.09 12.56 -11.75
N TRP A 30 6.31 12.84 -11.25
CA TRP A 30 6.64 12.65 -9.83
C TRP A 30 5.94 13.67 -8.94
N LEU A 31 5.78 14.91 -9.39
CA LEU A 31 5.00 15.91 -8.64
C LEU A 31 3.52 15.54 -8.57
N PHE A 32 2.93 15.05 -9.67
CA PHE A 32 1.55 14.54 -9.61
C PHE A 32 1.44 13.31 -8.72
N SER A 33 2.41 12.39 -8.80
CA SER A 33 2.47 11.22 -7.92
C SER A 33 2.54 11.61 -6.44
N ALA A 34 3.34 12.63 -6.09
CA ALA A 34 3.41 13.16 -4.74
C ALA A 34 2.08 13.82 -4.30
N LEU A 35 1.39 14.53 -5.19
CA LEU A 35 0.07 15.11 -4.91
C LEU A 35 -1.01 14.05 -4.66
N VAL A 36 -0.88 12.87 -5.27
CA VAL A 36 -1.80 11.74 -5.04
C VAL A 36 -1.41 10.97 -3.77
N PHE A 37 -0.14 10.56 -3.65
CA PHE A 37 0.30 9.73 -2.52
C PHE A 37 0.38 10.49 -1.21
N GLY A 38 0.75 11.78 -1.21
CA GLY A 38 0.90 12.56 0.02
C GLY A 38 -0.36 12.56 0.89
N PRO A 39 -1.53 12.96 0.36
CA PRO A 39 -2.79 12.90 1.10
C PRO A 39 -3.19 11.48 1.51
N LEU A 40 -2.98 10.48 0.64
CA LEU A 40 -3.35 9.08 0.91
C LEU A 40 -2.51 8.49 2.04
N VAL A 41 -1.20 8.75 2.05
CA VAL A 41 -0.28 8.33 3.11
C VAL A 41 -0.62 9.03 4.43
N THR A 42 -0.89 10.34 4.41
CA THR A 42 -1.35 11.06 5.60
C THR A 42 -2.64 10.47 6.16
N LEU A 43 -3.62 10.19 5.30
CA LEU A 43 -4.89 9.57 5.71
C LEU A 43 -4.66 8.17 6.28
N GLN A 44 -3.79 7.36 5.67
CA GLN A 44 -3.42 6.05 6.17
C GLN A 44 -2.81 6.14 7.57
N PHE A 45 -1.87 7.06 7.81
CA PHE A 45 -1.27 7.26 9.13
C PHE A 45 -2.31 7.69 10.18
N ILE A 46 -3.24 8.59 9.83
CA ILE A 46 -4.32 9.00 10.73
C ILE A 46 -5.18 7.81 11.11
N VAL A 47 -5.61 7.00 10.13
CA VAL A 47 -6.42 5.80 10.39
C VAL A 47 -5.65 4.81 11.26
N GLN A 48 -4.38 4.59 10.97
CA GLN A 48 -3.55 3.70 11.78
C GLN A 48 -3.43 4.20 13.23
N MET A 49 -3.23 5.50 13.45
CA MET A 49 -3.19 6.07 14.80
C MET A 49 -4.52 5.89 15.52
N ILE A 50 -5.65 6.17 14.86
CA ILE A 50 -6.98 6.04 15.48
C ILE A 50 -7.27 4.58 15.87
N LEU A 51 -6.92 3.63 15.02
CA LEU A 51 -7.25 2.21 15.23
C LEU A 51 -6.22 1.48 16.11
N SER A 52 -4.96 1.93 16.16
CA SER A 52 -3.92 1.24 16.96
C SER A 52 -4.00 1.57 18.45
N PHE A 53 -4.57 2.72 18.82
CA PHE A 53 -4.75 3.12 20.21
C PHE A 53 -6.22 2.96 20.60
N PRO A 54 -6.61 1.88 21.31
CA PRO A 54 -7.97 1.78 21.83
C PRO A 54 -8.26 3.02 22.66
N SER A 55 -9.42 3.65 22.45
CA SER A 55 -9.83 4.81 23.23
C SER A 55 -9.85 4.39 24.70
N VAL A 56 -8.92 4.92 25.49
CA VAL A 56 -8.83 4.62 26.92
C VAL A 56 -10.10 5.20 27.55
N ASP A 57 -11.04 4.34 27.89
CA ASP A 57 -12.18 4.75 28.70
C ASP A 57 -11.66 5.05 30.11
N LEU A 58 -11.57 6.34 30.42
CA LEU A 58 -11.16 6.84 31.74
C LEU A 58 -12.27 6.65 32.79
N SER A 59 -13.46 6.14 32.39
CA SER A 59 -14.57 5.86 33.29
C SER A 59 -14.53 4.43 33.85
N GLY A 60 -13.68 4.23 34.88
CA GLY A 60 -13.89 3.31 36.00
C GLY A 60 -14.26 1.82 35.78
N GLY A 61 -13.34 0.92 36.17
CA GLY A 61 -13.70 -0.35 36.83
C GLY A 61 -13.33 -1.66 36.12
N GLN A 62 -12.53 -2.49 36.82
CA GLN A 62 -12.33 -3.94 36.63
C GLN A 62 -11.38 -4.42 35.50
N GLY A 63 -10.18 -4.88 35.91
CA GLY A 63 -9.07 -5.31 35.06
C GLY A 63 -9.24 -6.64 34.31
N ALA A 64 -10.27 -7.44 34.57
CA ALA A 64 -10.48 -8.73 33.87
C ALA A 64 -11.32 -8.59 32.59
N ILE A 65 -12.35 -7.73 32.59
CA ILE A 65 -13.14 -7.37 31.38
C ILE A 65 -12.25 -6.63 30.35
N ARG A 66 -11.13 -6.04 30.80
CA ARG A 66 -10.16 -5.34 29.93
C ARG A 66 -9.37 -6.25 28.99
N THR A 67 -8.99 -7.48 29.38
CA THR A 67 -8.08 -8.28 28.53
C THR A 67 -8.78 -8.89 27.31
N ALA A 68 -9.95 -9.49 27.48
CA ALA A 68 -10.73 -10.03 26.38
C ALA A 68 -11.27 -8.96 25.42
N SER A 69 -11.61 -7.76 25.93
CA SER A 69 -12.06 -6.64 25.11
C SER A 69 -10.91 -5.96 24.35
N LEU A 70 -9.70 -5.91 24.93
CA LEU A 70 -8.49 -5.44 24.25
C LEU A 70 -8.04 -6.38 23.13
N ASP A 71 -8.06 -7.70 23.36
CA ASP A 71 -7.73 -8.70 22.34
C ASP A 71 -8.70 -8.59 21.14
N ALA A 72 -10.01 -8.52 21.39
CA ALA A 72 -11.02 -8.39 20.34
C ALA A 72 -10.85 -7.09 19.53
N HIS A 73 -10.65 -5.96 20.21
CA HIS A 73 -10.40 -4.68 19.56
C HIS A 73 -9.14 -4.70 18.68
N PHE A 74 -8.06 -5.34 19.15
CA PHE A 74 -6.83 -5.46 18.39
C PHE A 74 -7.05 -6.21 17.08
N PHE A 75 -7.72 -7.37 17.11
CA PHE A 75 -7.99 -8.15 15.91
C PHE A 75 -8.91 -7.44 14.93
N GLU A 76 -9.96 -6.79 15.42
CA GLU A 76 -10.86 -5.97 14.60
C GLU A 76 -10.09 -4.82 13.93
N SER A 77 -9.26 -4.12 14.69
CA SER A 77 -8.45 -3.01 14.19
C SER A 77 -7.48 -3.45 13.10
N VAL A 78 -6.81 -4.60 13.26
CA VAL A 78 -5.90 -5.15 12.24
C VAL A 78 -6.63 -5.43 10.92
N ALA A 79 -7.83 -6.01 10.97
CA ALA A 79 -8.63 -6.29 9.78
C ALA A 79 -9.09 -4.99 9.07
N ILE A 80 -9.55 -4.01 9.86
CA ILE A 80 -9.96 -2.70 9.33
C ILE A 80 -8.76 -1.98 8.70
N ILE A 81 -7.61 -1.94 9.37
CA ILE A 81 -6.37 -1.33 8.85
C ILE A 81 -5.99 -1.97 7.52
N GLY A 82 -6.00 -3.31 7.42
CA GLY A 82 -5.70 -4.01 6.18
C GLY A 82 -6.64 -3.63 5.03
N THR A 83 -7.95 -3.55 5.31
CA THR A 83 -8.97 -3.19 4.33
C THR A 83 -8.82 -1.74 3.87
N VAL A 84 -8.69 -0.79 4.80
CA VAL A 84 -8.48 0.62 4.48
C VAL A 84 -7.20 0.80 3.65
N ASN A 85 -6.13 0.11 4.03
CA ASN A 85 -4.87 0.16 3.31
C ASN A 85 -5.03 -0.26 1.84
N LEU A 86 -5.71 -1.39 1.59
CA LEU A 86 -6.00 -1.87 0.24
C LEU A 86 -6.82 -0.85 -0.56
N VAL A 87 -7.89 -0.30 0.03
CA VAL A 87 -8.77 0.67 -0.63
C VAL A 87 -8.00 1.94 -1.01
N LEU A 88 -7.23 2.51 -0.07
CA LEU A 88 -6.45 3.72 -0.32
C LEU A 88 -5.39 3.51 -1.42
N HIS A 89 -4.69 2.37 -1.41
CA HIS A 89 -3.73 2.04 -2.46
C HIS A 89 -4.41 1.84 -3.82
N LEU A 90 -5.61 1.24 -3.84
CA LEU A 90 -6.36 1.06 -5.08
C LEU A 90 -6.83 2.40 -5.65
N ILE A 91 -7.31 3.32 -4.81
CA ILE A 91 -7.63 4.68 -5.20
C ILE A 91 -6.39 5.36 -5.79
N GLY A 92 -5.25 5.31 -5.09
CA GLY A 92 -4.00 5.88 -5.58
C GLY A 92 -3.56 5.29 -6.92
N ALA A 93 -3.66 3.97 -7.08
CA ALA A 93 -3.36 3.29 -8.33
C ALA A 93 -4.25 3.81 -9.46
N LEU A 94 -5.57 3.84 -9.27
CA LEU A 94 -6.55 4.30 -10.26
C LEU A 94 -6.33 5.76 -10.67
N LEU A 95 -6.02 6.64 -9.71
CA LEU A 95 -5.69 8.05 -9.97
C LEU A 95 -4.41 8.21 -10.80
N LEU A 96 -3.49 7.24 -10.72
CA LEU A 96 -2.20 7.29 -11.41
C LEU A 96 -2.16 6.51 -12.72
N VAL A 97 -3.14 5.64 -13.03
CA VAL A 97 -3.12 4.78 -14.23
C VAL A 97 -2.84 5.58 -15.51
N THR A 98 -3.51 6.72 -15.71
CA THR A 98 -3.32 7.53 -16.94
C THR A 98 -2.05 8.35 -16.92
N ALA A 99 -1.59 8.81 -15.75
CA ALA A 99 -0.29 9.47 -15.61
C ALA A 99 0.86 8.49 -15.89
N VAL A 100 0.76 7.25 -15.41
CA VAL A 100 1.69 6.15 -15.71
C VAL A 100 1.66 5.83 -17.21
N ALA A 101 0.48 5.78 -17.83
CA ALA A 101 0.37 5.57 -19.28
C ALA A 101 1.09 6.69 -20.08
N ARG A 102 0.84 7.97 -19.77
CA ARG A 102 1.54 9.11 -20.40
C ARG A 102 3.04 9.10 -20.13
N ARG A 103 3.46 8.62 -18.96
CA ARG A 103 4.88 8.47 -18.61
C ARG A 103 5.54 7.35 -19.41
N LEU A 104 4.85 6.24 -19.63
CA LEU A 104 5.28 5.14 -20.50
C LEU A 104 5.33 5.57 -21.97
N HIS A 105 4.38 6.38 -22.43
CA HIS A 105 4.41 6.98 -23.76
C HIS A 105 5.64 7.85 -23.98
N ASP A 106 6.12 8.56 -22.96
CA ASP A 106 7.38 9.32 -23.03
C ASP A 106 8.61 8.41 -23.23
N ARG A 107 8.48 7.12 -22.95
CA ARG A 107 9.49 6.07 -23.18
C ARG A 107 9.26 5.28 -24.47
N ASP A 108 8.31 5.71 -25.29
CA ASP A 108 7.80 4.99 -26.47
C ASP A 108 7.26 3.58 -26.15
N ARG A 109 6.81 3.37 -24.90
CA ARG A 109 6.17 2.13 -24.46
C ARG A 109 4.65 2.25 -24.56
N SER A 110 3.98 1.10 -24.69
CA SER A 110 2.52 1.02 -24.67
C SER A 110 1.97 1.46 -23.31
N GLY A 111 0.95 2.32 -23.30
CA GLY A 111 0.23 2.72 -22.09
C GLY A 111 -0.49 1.55 -21.38
N TRP A 112 -0.76 0.44 -22.07
CA TRP A 112 -1.38 -0.76 -21.47
C TRP A 112 -0.58 -1.34 -20.30
N TRP A 113 0.74 -1.12 -20.27
CA TRP A 113 1.59 -1.54 -19.15
C TRP A 113 1.29 -0.79 -17.85
N SER A 114 0.51 0.31 -17.88
CA SER A 114 0.07 0.98 -16.66
C SER A 114 -0.90 0.13 -15.82
N LEU A 115 -1.57 -0.86 -16.42
CA LEU A 115 -2.46 -1.79 -15.72
C LEU A 115 -1.72 -2.71 -14.73
N ILE A 116 -0.39 -2.82 -14.83
CA ILE A 116 0.43 -3.46 -13.81
C ILE A 116 0.16 -2.83 -12.44
N LEU A 117 -0.04 -1.51 -12.37
CA LEU A 117 -0.22 -0.78 -11.11
C LEU A 117 -1.46 -1.25 -10.32
N PRO A 118 -2.70 -1.15 -10.84
CA PRO A 118 -3.88 -1.64 -10.11
C PRO A 118 -3.85 -3.16 -9.92
N PHE A 119 -3.35 -3.92 -10.89
CA PHE A 119 -3.21 -5.38 -10.73
C PHE A 119 -2.31 -5.74 -9.56
N ALA A 120 -1.15 -5.08 -9.43
CA ALA A 120 -0.22 -5.36 -8.37
C ALA A 120 -0.76 -4.97 -6.99
N VAL A 121 -1.50 -3.86 -6.90
CA VAL A 121 -2.19 -3.48 -5.66
C VAL A 121 -3.17 -4.55 -5.21
N VAL A 122 -3.98 -5.07 -6.14
CA VAL A 122 -4.94 -6.15 -5.82
C VAL A 122 -4.22 -7.43 -5.44
N ALA A 123 -3.23 -7.87 -6.20
CA ALA A 123 -2.49 -9.11 -5.93
C ALA A 123 -1.79 -9.06 -4.56
N VAL A 124 -1.08 -7.96 -4.26
CA VAL A 124 -0.42 -7.76 -2.97
C VAL A 124 -1.45 -7.60 -1.85
N GLY A 125 -2.58 -6.92 -2.10
CA GLY A 125 -3.66 -6.78 -1.14
C GLY A 125 -4.27 -8.11 -0.71
N LEU A 126 -4.52 -9.01 -1.66
CA LEU A 126 -5.03 -10.35 -1.40
C LEU A 126 -4.01 -11.21 -0.63
N ASP A 127 -2.72 -11.16 -1.00
CA ASP A 127 -1.66 -11.85 -0.27
C ASP A 127 -1.55 -11.35 1.19
N GLN A 128 -1.63 -10.03 1.38
CA GLN A 128 -1.64 -9.41 2.71
C GLN A 128 -2.85 -9.82 3.54
N ALA A 129 -4.06 -9.88 2.94
CA ALA A 129 -5.26 -10.35 3.62
C ALA A 129 -5.11 -11.82 4.08
N ARG A 130 -4.64 -12.70 3.18
CA ARG A 130 -4.37 -14.11 3.46
C ARG A 130 -3.36 -14.30 4.59
N ARG A 131 -2.28 -13.51 4.58
CA ARG A 131 -1.26 -13.54 5.65
C ARG A 131 -1.81 -13.02 6.97
N THR A 132 -2.61 -11.96 6.94
CA THR A 132 -3.24 -11.40 8.14
C THR A 132 -4.18 -12.43 8.79
N GLU A 133 -4.95 -13.16 7.98
CA GLU A 133 -5.78 -14.27 8.47
C GLU A 133 -4.93 -15.39 9.09
N ALA A 134 -3.83 -15.78 8.44
CA ALA A 134 -2.90 -16.77 8.98
C ALA A 134 -2.27 -16.30 10.30
N MET A 135 -1.89 -15.03 10.40
CA MET A 135 -1.37 -14.40 11.61
C MET A 135 -2.39 -14.41 12.73
N ALA A 136 -3.65 -14.05 12.45
CA ALA A 136 -4.72 -14.07 13.43
C ALA A 136 -4.94 -15.50 13.98
N LYS A 137 -4.96 -16.52 13.12
CA LYS A 137 -5.07 -17.93 13.54
C LYS A 137 -3.85 -18.41 14.32
N ALA A 138 -2.64 -17.99 13.97
CA ALA A 138 -1.43 -18.32 14.70
C ALA A 138 -1.40 -17.67 16.08
N MET A 139 -1.77 -16.39 16.16
CA MET A 139 -1.88 -15.64 17.40
C MET A 139 -2.92 -16.25 18.34
N ALA A 140 -4.11 -16.60 17.83
CA ALA A 140 -5.17 -17.23 18.64
C ALA A 140 -4.72 -18.57 19.25
N ARG A 141 -4.01 -19.41 18.47
CA ARG A 141 -3.43 -20.67 18.95
C ARG A 141 -2.39 -20.43 20.03
N TRP A 142 -1.47 -19.50 19.78
CA TRP A 142 -0.44 -19.15 20.75
C TRP A 142 -1.00 -18.58 22.05
N MET A 143 -2.00 -17.70 21.98
CA MET A 143 -2.68 -17.16 23.17
C MET A 143 -3.36 -18.28 23.97
N ALA A 144 -3.90 -19.30 23.30
CA ALA A 144 -4.46 -20.47 23.98
C ALA A 144 -3.38 -21.33 24.66
N GLU A 145 -2.22 -21.53 24.00
CA GLU A 145 -1.06 -22.24 24.57
C GLU A 145 -0.45 -21.48 25.75
N ALA A 146 -0.25 -20.17 25.64
CA ALA A 146 0.32 -19.33 26.69
C ALA A 146 -0.56 -19.26 27.95
N ARG A 147 -1.89 -19.43 27.80
CA ARG A 147 -2.82 -19.58 28.94
C ARG A 147 -2.63 -20.90 29.68
N GLN A 148 -2.17 -21.95 29.00
CA GLN A 148 -1.95 -23.28 29.60
C GLN A 148 -0.54 -23.40 30.17
N THR A 149 0.45 -22.92 29.44
CA THR A 149 1.87 -22.93 29.78
C THR A 149 2.42 -21.52 29.66
N PRO A 150 2.42 -20.73 30.76
CA PRO A 150 2.98 -19.39 30.77
C PRO A 150 4.47 -19.44 30.41
N PRO A 151 5.00 -18.47 29.65
CA PRO A 151 6.42 -18.42 29.34
C PRO A 151 7.23 -18.34 30.64
N GLU A 152 8.16 -19.29 30.84
CA GLU A 152 8.93 -19.42 32.07
C GLU A 152 10.07 -18.39 32.18
N GLY A 153 10.46 -17.77 31.05
CA GLY A 153 11.53 -16.78 31.02
C GLY A 153 11.46 -15.78 29.87
N ILE A 154 12.23 -14.70 29.99
CA ILE A 154 12.35 -13.61 29.00
C ILE A 154 12.77 -14.15 27.62
N GLY A 155 13.53 -15.24 27.55
CA GLY A 155 13.94 -15.86 26.29
C GLY A 155 12.76 -16.35 25.44
N ASP A 156 11.72 -16.92 26.05
CA ASP A 156 10.52 -17.37 25.33
C ASP A 156 9.71 -16.20 24.75
N VAL A 157 9.70 -15.07 25.46
CA VAL A 157 9.08 -13.82 24.99
C VAL A 157 9.82 -13.26 23.77
N PHE A 158 11.15 -13.32 23.76
CA PHE A 158 11.94 -12.88 22.60
C PHE A 158 11.97 -13.89 21.44
N ALA A 159 11.70 -15.16 21.69
CA ALA A 159 11.54 -16.17 20.63
C ALA A 159 10.21 -16.02 19.88
N PHE A 160 9.24 -15.32 20.47
CA PHE A 160 7.88 -15.19 19.93
C PHE A 160 7.82 -14.61 18.51
N PRO A 161 8.47 -13.46 18.18
CA PRO A 161 8.45 -12.94 16.82
C PRO A 161 8.99 -13.93 15.79
N ALA A 162 10.04 -14.69 16.14
CA ALA A 162 10.63 -15.69 15.26
C ALA A 162 9.69 -16.89 15.04
N ARG A 163 9.01 -17.36 16.10
CA ARG A 163 8.01 -18.45 16.00
C ARG A 163 6.80 -18.01 15.16
N LEU A 164 6.29 -16.81 15.39
CA LEU A 164 5.23 -16.24 14.56
C LEU A 164 5.67 -16.14 13.10
N GLN A 165 6.86 -15.58 12.83
CA GLN A 165 7.38 -15.45 11.47
C GLN A 165 7.54 -16.81 10.78
N ALA A 166 8.02 -17.84 11.48
CA ALA A 166 8.15 -19.19 10.94
C ALA A 166 6.79 -19.86 10.63
N ALA A 167 5.73 -19.51 11.36
CA ALA A 167 4.37 -20.01 11.14
C ALA A 167 3.63 -19.27 10.02
N MET A 168 4.15 -18.12 9.57
CA MET A 168 3.50 -17.33 8.53
C MET A 168 3.77 -17.92 7.14
N PRO A 169 2.74 -18.02 6.29
CA PRO A 169 2.97 -18.43 4.92
C PRO A 169 3.79 -17.36 4.18
N GLY A 170 4.67 -17.82 3.29
CA GLY A 170 5.39 -16.96 2.36
C GLY A 170 4.45 -16.25 1.37
N PRO A 171 4.97 -15.30 0.56
CA PRO A 171 4.21 -14.67 -0.50
C PRO A 171 3.66 -15.71 -1.46
N ASP A 172 2.41 -15.52 -1.86
CA ASP A 172 1.86 -16.31 -2.96
C ASP A 172 2.46 -15.90 -4.31
N TRP A 173 2.30 -16.78 -5.29
CA TRP A 173 2.83 -16.54 -6.63
C TRP A 173 2.27 -15.26 -7.26
N PRO A 174 0.95 -14.96 -7.22
CA PRO A 174 0.42 -13.71 -7.75
C PRO A 174 1.12 -12.47 -7.20
N ALA A 175 1.37 -12.40 -5.89
CA ALA A 175 2.10 -11.28 -5.28
C ALA A 175 3.56 -11.20 -5.72
N ILE A 176 4.25 -12.35 -5.90
CA ILE A 176 5.63 -12.38 -6.42
C ILE A 176 5.67 -11.83 -7.86
N VAL A 177 4.80 -12.32 -8.75
CA VAL A 177 4.73 -11.85 -10.14
C VAL A 177 4.41 -10.35 -10.17
N ALA A 178 3.42 -9.92 -9.40
CA ALA A 178 3.04 -8.53 -9.27
C ALA A 178 4.20 -7.65 -8.79
N GLY A 179 4.97 -8.11 -7.80
CA GLY A 179 6.15 -7.41 -7.29
C GLY A 179 7.24 -7.25 -8.34
N LEU A 180 7.54 -8.30 -9.10
CA LEU A 180 8.51 -8.25 -10.21
C LEU A 180 8.05 -7.32 -11.34
N ALA A 181 6.77 -7.38 -11.70
CA ALA A 181 6.18 -6.48 -12.70
C ALA A 181 6.21 -5.01 -12.24
N MET A 182 5.93 -4.75 -10.96
CA MET A 182 6.03 -3.42 -10.37
C MET A 182 7.46 -2.90 -10.32
N LEU A 183 8.44 -3.75 -10.01
CA LEU A 183 9.86 -3.38 -10.06
C LEU A 183 10.26 -2.97 -11.48
N TRP A 184 9.86 -3.76 -12.48
CA TRP A 184 10.08 -3.42 -13.89
C TRP A 184 9.42 -2.09 -14.26
N LEU A 185 8.16 -1.88 -13.85
CA LEU A 185 7.43 -0.64 -14.11
C LEU A 185 8.14 0.55 -13.47
N ALA A 186 8.55 0.44 -12.20
CA ALA A 186 9.27 1.49 -11.49
C ALA A 186 10.57 1.89 -12.20
N ILE A 187 11.33 0.90 -12.71
CA ILE A 187 12.52 1.15 -13.51
C ILE A 187 12.18 1.98 -14.76
N GLU A 188 11.13 1.61 -15.51
CA GLU A 188 10.70 2.37 -16.70
C GLU A 188 10.24 3.80 -16.36
N LEU A 189 9.57 3.99 -15.22
CA LEU A 189 9.10 5.32 -14.80
C LEU A 189 10.25 6.27 -14.41
N VAL A 190 11.32 5.74 -13.81
CA VAL A 190 12.50 6.53 -13.38
C VAL A 190 13.42 6.90 -14.56
N ARG A 191 13.50 6.07 -15.61
CA ARG A 191 14.41 6.26 -16.76
C ARG A 191 14.15 7.54 -17.57
N ALA A 192 15.13 8.04 -18.32
CA ALA A 192 14.94 9.23 -19.15
C ALA A 192 13.94 9.03 -20.29
N GLY A 193 13.17 10.06 -20.65
CA GLY A 193 12.30 10.08 -21.83
C GLY A 193 13.04 9.88 -23.16
N THR A 194 12.32 9.58 -24.24
CA THR A 194 12.87 9.57 -25.59
C THR A 194 13.21 11.00 -26.03
N ALA A 195 14.34 11.16 -26.75
CA ALA A 195 14.70 12.43 -27.35
C ALA A 195 13.78 12.73 -28.54
N GLY A 196 13.37 13.99 -28.68
CA GLY A 196 12.51 14.43 -29.76
C GLY A 196 11.07 13.89 -29.67
N ASP A 197 10.39 13.94 -30.80
CA ASP A 197 9.01 13.51 -30.95
C ASP A 197 8.94 11.98 -31.07
N ASN A 198 7.82 11.39 -30.65
CA ASN A 198 7.56 9.97 -30.82
C ASN A 198 6.10 9.74 -31.25
N ARG A 199 5.70 8.48 -31.45
CA ARG A 199 4.33 8.13 -31.92
C ARG A 199 3.20 8.63 -31.01
N TYR A 200 3.51 9.03 -29.78
CA TYR A 200 2.55 9.53 -28.81
C TYR A 200 2.48 11.06 -28.72
N GLY A 201 3.36 11.77 -29.44
CA GLY A 201 3.30 13.22 -29.59
C GLY A 201 4.64 13.92 -29.35
N PRO A 202 4.61 15.27 -29.37
CA PRO A 202 5.80 16.09 -29.22
C PRO A 202 6.42 15.98 -27.83
N ARG A 203 7.67 16.40 -27.70
CA ARG A 203 8.39 16.40 -26.42
C ARG A 203 7.66 17.28 -25.37
N PRO A 204 7.43 16.78 -24.14
CA PRO A 204 6.77 17.50 -23.04
C PRO A 204 7.66 18.46 -22.26
#